data_AF-A0A2N3PJN0-F1
#
_entry.id   AF-A0A2N3PJN0-F1
#
_cell.length_a   1.000
_cell.length_b   1.000
_cell.length_c   1.000
_cell.angle_alpha   90.00
_cell.angle_beta   90.00
_cell.angle_gamma   90.00
#
_symmetry.space_group_name_H-M   'P 1'
#
loop_
_entity.id
_entity.type
_entity.pdbx_description
1 polymer ?
#
loop_
_entity_poly.entity_id
_entity_poly.type
_entity_poly.pdbx_seq_one_letter_code
_entity_poly.pdbx_strand_id
1 'polypeptide(L)'
;MKKRVVIIGGSIGGLSAALVLASAIKGELDFELSIIEKGGKEADLYKADVYNVPMFRAGINGEEIIASTKEQLNKLAKVEFIEAEATEVCGEKGDFEVSGAGFVKKADYVIVATGASACNIKGLESFVKPHTLMPKPGKVCLEVSGRNVVKDGIYAAGIVSGVTTMVACAMGSATETACAILSDIAGGIAVIHDFKGSRKA
;
A
#
# COMPACT_ATOMS: atom_id res chain seq x y z
N MET A 1 -7.59 7.68 18.82
CA MET A 1 -6.25 7.13 19.14
C MET A 1 -5.51 6.91 17.84
N LYS A 2 -4.29 7.42 17.70
CA LYS A 2 -3.51 7.34 16.47
C LYS A 2 -3.19 5.89 16.11
N LYS A 3 -3.52 5.46 14.89
CA LYS A 3 -3.25 4.10 14.40
C LYS A 3 -1.95 4.07 13.60
N ARG A 4 -1.06 3.14 13.93
CA ARG A 4 0.23 2.94 13.24
C ARG A 4 0.02 2.00 12.07
N VAL A 5 0.33 2.45 10.86
CA VAL A 5 0.24 1.63 9.64
C VAL A 5 1.60 1.62 8.96
N VAL A 6 2.16 0.42 8.82
CA VAL A 6 3.41 0.21 8.08
C VAL A 6 3.07 -0.36 6.70
N ILE A 7 3.59 0.28 5.66
CA ILE A 7 3.35 -0.06 4.27
C ILE A 7 4.69 -0.52 3.67
N ILE A 8 4.74 -1.76 3.17
CA ILE A 8 5.93 -2.36 2.57
C ILE A 8 5.80 -2.23 1.04
N GLY A 9 6.43 -1.20 0.47
CA GLY A 9 6.45 -0.89 -0.95
C GLY A 9 6.02 0.55 -1.25
N GLY A 10 6.96 1.38 -1.73
CA GLY A 10 6.75 2.81 -2.01
C GLY A 10 6.36 3.18 -3.45
N SER A 11 5.91 2.21 -4.26
CA SER A 11 5.35 2.49 -5.59
C SER A 11 3.85 2.81 -5.52
N ILE A 12 3.17 2.87 -6.66
CA ILE A 12 1.78 3.35 -6.74
C ILE A 12 0.79 2.52 -5.89
N GLY A 13 1.04 1.23 -5.68
CA GLY A 13 0.22 0.39 -4.80
C GLY A 13 0.24 0.88 -3.35
N GLY A 14 1.42 0.97 -2.72
CA GLY A 14 1.53 1.44 -1.34
C GLY A 14 1.15 2.92 -1.19
N LEU A 15 1.58 3.76 -2.14
CA LEU A 15 1.26 5.19 -2.13
C LEU A 15 -0.24 5.46 -2.25
N SER A 16 -0.97 4.71 -3.08
CA SER A 16 -2.43 4.88 -3.20
C SER A 16 -3.15 4.50 -1.92
N ALA A 17 -2.74 3.41 -1.27
CA ALA A 17 -3.31 3.01 0.03
C ALA A 17 -3.01 4.07 1.10
N ALA A 18 -1.77 4.57 1.16
CA ALA A 18 -1.37 5.64 2.06
C ALA A 18 -2.19 6.92 1.84
N LEU A 19 -2.44 7.29 0.58
CA LEU A 19 -3.19 8.49 0.22
C LEU A 19 -4.63 8.41 0.71
N VAL A 20 -5.29 7.26 0.57
CA VAL A 20 -6.65 7.04 1.08
C VAL A 20 -6.68 7.13 2.61
N LEU A 21 -5.75 6.47 3.31
CA LEU A 21 -5.66 6.55 4.77
C LEU A 21 -5.37 7.98 5.25
N ALA A 22 -4.43 8.68 4.61
CA ALA A 22 -4.12 10.08 4.92
C ALA A 22 -5.33 11.00 4.67
N SER A 23 -6.10 10.75 3.60
CA SER A 23 -7.31 11.51 3.30
C SER A 23 -8.41 11.35 4.36
N ALA A 24 -8.39 10.23 5.09
CA ALA A 24 -9.34 9.89 6.14
C ALA A 24 -9.00 10.51 7.51
N ILE A 25 -7.86 11.18 7.66
CA ILE A 25 -7.48 11.87 8.91
C ILE A 25 -8.45 13.03 9.17
N LYS A 26 -9.45 12.77 10.01
CA LYS A 26 -10.52 13.70 10.42
C LYS A 26 -11.10 13.27 11.76
N GLY A 27 -11.40 14.24 12.63
CA GLY A 27 -12.01 13.96 13.92
C GLY A 27 -11.09 13.08 14.79
N GLU A 28 -11.57 11.89 15.16
CA GLU A 28 -10.82 10.94 16.00
C GLU A 28 -9.94 9.96 15.22
N LEU A 29 -10.10 9.88 13.89
CA LEU A 29 -9.25 9.10 13.01
C LEU A 29 -7.94 9.85 12.77
N ASP A 30 -6.84 9.25 13.20
CA ASP A 30 -5.49 9.75 13.02
C ASP A 30 -4.56 8.58 12.73
N PHE A 31 -3.56 8.80 11.88
CA PHE A 31 -2.66 7.76 11.38
C PHE A 31 -1.20 8.17 11.54
N GLU A 32 -0.38 7.21 11.98
CA GLU A 32 1.06 7.24 11.80
C GLU A 32 1.42 6.34 10.63
N LEU A 33 1.83 6.94 9.50
CA LEU A 33 2.14 6.22 8.28
C LEU A 33 3.65 6.11 8.11
N SER A 34 4.15 4.88 8.00
CA SER A 34 5.52 4.59 7.59
C SER A 34 5.50 3.79 6.29
N ILE A 35 6.21 4.25 5.27
CA ILE A 35 6.37 3.56 3.99
C ILE A 35 7.82 3.09 3.88
N ILE A 36 8.00 1.77 3.85
CA ILE A 36 9.30 1.14 3.63
C ILE A 36 9.41 0.86 2.14
N GLU A 37 10.43 1.41 1.49
CA GLU A 37 10.71 1.14 0.09
C GLU A 37 12.16 0.73 -0.11
N LYS A 38 12.34 -0.35 -0.88
CA LYS A 38 13.66 -0.69 -1.40
C LYS A 38 14.04 0.41 -2.40
N GLY A 39 15.14 1.10 -2.12
CA GLY A 39 15.69 2.15 -2.98
C GLY A 39 16.04 1.65 -4.40
N GLY A 40 16.63 2.52 -5.22
CA GLY A 40 17.16 2.10 -6.53
C GLY A 40 16.13 1.95 -7.66
N LYS A 41 14.91 2.47 -7.51
CA LYS A 41 13.88 2.53 -8.56
C LYS A 41 13.54 1.17 -9.21
N GLU A 42 13.48 0.09 -8.41
CA GLU A 42 13.32 -1.27 -8.93
C GLU A 42 11.90 -1.61 -9.45
N ALA A 43 10.88 -0.89 -8.98
CA ALA A 43 9.48 -1.16 -9.34
C ALA A 43 9.24 -1.05 -10.86
N ASP A 44 8.44 -1.94 -11.42
CA ASP A 44 8.15 -1.98 -12.86
C ASP A 44 7.53 -0.66 -13.38
N LEU A 45 6.87 0.11 -12.51
CA LEU A 45 6.32 1.42 -12.85
C LEU A 45 7.39 2.41 -13.36
N TYR A 46 8.62 2.36 -12.82
CA TYR A 46 9.72 3.25 -13.26
C TYR A 46 10.13 3.03 -14.72
N LYS A 47 9.69 1.93 -15.35
CA LYS A 47 10.01 1.55 -16.74
C LYS A 47 8.84 1.81 -17.70
N ALA A 48 7.76 2.42 -17.22
CA ALA A 48 6.53 2.58 -17.98
C ALA A 48 6.22 4.05 -18.30
N ASP A 49 5.73 4.28 -19.52
CA ASP A 49 4.97 5.46 -19.90
C ASP A 49 3.48 5.11 -19.95
N VAL A 50 2.65 5.85 -19.22
CA VAL A 50 1.25 5.51 -18.97
C VAL A 50 0.31 6.37 -19.81
N TYR A 51 -0.57 5.70 -20.56
CA TYR A 51 -1.55 6.32 -21.47
C TYR A 51 -3.01 5.94 -21.15
N ASN A 52 -3.22 5.00 -20.23
CA ASN A 52 -4.50 4.33 -20.02
C ASN A 52 -5.02 4.45 -18.58
N VAL A 53 -4.59 5.50 -17.87
CA VAL A 53 -5.07 5.82 -16.53
C VAL A 53 -5.66 7.23 -16.58
N PRO A 54 -6.96 7.41 -16.25
CA PRO A 54 -7.57 8.73 -16.20
C PRO A 54 -6.83 9.67 -15.24
N MET A 55 -6.95 10.98 -15.47
CA MET A 55 -6.35 12.06 -14.67
C MET A 55 -4.82 12.18 -14.75
N PHE A 56 -4.13 11.16 -15.26
CA PHE A 56 -2.75 11.31 -15.70
C PHE A 56 -2.71 11.89 -17.11
N ARG A 57 -1.77 12.81 -17.36
CA ARG A 57 -1.48 13.25 -18.71
C ARG A 57 -0.99 12.05 -19.53
N ALA A 58 -1.33 12.02 -20.82
CA ALA A 58 -0.86 10.97 -21.72
C ALA A 58 0.69 10.91 -21.72
N GLY A 59 1.23 9.69 -21.60
CA GLY A 59 2.67 9.45 -21.59
C GLY A 59 3.38 10.00 -20.35
N ILE A 60 2.70 10.08 -19.21
CA ILE A 60 3.39 10.32 -17.94
C ILE A 60 4.27 9.10 -17.60
N ASN A 61 5.50 9.33 -17.18
CA ASN A 61 6.38 8.23 -16.75
C ASN A 61 6.16 7.89 -15.27
N GLY A 62 6.67 6.74 -14.86
CA GLY A 62 6.56 6.26 -13.48
C GLY A 62 7.19 7.17 -12.42
N GLU A 63 8.29 7.87 -12.74
CA GLU A 63 8.95 8.79 -11.81
C GLU A 63 8.04 9.96 -11.45
N GLU A 64 7.42 10.58 -12.46
CA GLU A 64 6.49 11.68 -12.30
C GLU A 64 5.21 11.23 -11.56
N ILE A 65 4.70 10.03 -11.83
CA ILE A 65 3.57 9.46 -11.08
C ILE A 65 3.91 9.34 -9.58
N ILE A 66 5.07 8.75 -9.25
CA ILE A 66 5.48 8.53 -7.87
C ILE A 66 5.74 9.86 -7.15
N ALA A 67 6.45 10.79 -7.80
CA ALA A 67 6.75 12.10 -7.23
C ALA A 67 5.48 12.91 -6.95
N SER A 68 4.56 13.00 -7.93
CA SER A 68 3.29 13.72 -7.76
C SER A 68 2.39 13.09 -6.70
N THR A 69 2.38 11.76 -6.58
CA THR A 69 1.60 11.06 -5.54
C THR A 69 2.19 11.31 -4.15
N LYS A 70 3.52 11.27 -3.99
CA LYS A 70 4.19 11.64 -2.73
C LYS A 70 3.91 13.09 -2.35
N GLU A 71 3.90 14.01 -3.32
CA GLU A 71 3.55 15.42 -3.09
C GLU A 71 2.10 15.57 -2.57
N GLN A 72 1.14 14.88 -3.20
CA GLN A 72 -0.25 14.88 -2.72
C GLN A 72 -0.36 14.31 -1.30
N LEU A 73 0.32 13.19 -1.03
CA LEU A 73 0.32 12.55 0.28
C LEU A 73 0.86 13.47 1.37
N ASN A 74 1.98 14.17 1.10
CA ASN A 74 2.59 15.11 2.05
C ASN A 74 1.74 16.36 2.35
N LYS A 75 0.76 16.68 1.49
CA LYS A 75 -0.23 17.74 1.76
C LYS A 75 -1.31 17.29 2.76
N LEU A 76 -1.48 15.99 2.96
CA LEU A 76 -2.53 15.40 3.79
C LEU A 76 -2.01 14.90 5.14
N ALA A 77 -0.81 14.30 5.15
CA ALA A 77 -0.24 13.70 6.34
C ALA A 77 1.28 13.77 6.31
N LYS A 78 1.90 13.80 7.50
CA LYS A 78 3.33 13.52 7.64
C LYS A 78 3.54 12.01 7.50
N VAL A 79 4.29 11.61 6.49
CA VAL A 79 4.64 10.20 6.23
C VAL A 79 6.13 10.01 6.42
N GLU A 80 6.50 8.96 7.15
CA GLU A 80 7.88 8.54 7.30
C GLU A 80 8.25 7.62 6.14
N PHE A 81 9.18 8.05 5.29
CA PHE A 81 9.72 7.21 4.22
C PHE A 81 11.03 6.58 4.71
N ILE A 82 11.11 5.25 4.64
CA ILE A 82 12.25 4.47 5.10
C ILE A 82 12.84 3.77 3.87
N GLU A 83 14.02 4.21 3.44
CA GLU A 83 14.77 3.55 2.37
C GLU A 83 15.49 2.31 2.91
N ALA A 84 14.80 1.17 2.88
CA ALA A 84 15.29 -0.10 3.38
C ALA A 84 14.52 -1.28 2.77
N GLU A 85 15.04 -2.50 2.94
CA GLU A 85 14.34 -3.73 2.59
C GLU A 85 13.75 -4.36 3.85
N ALA A 86 12.42 -4.51 3.89
CA ALA A 86 11.75 -5.25 4.95
C ALA A 86 11.95 -6.75 4.74
N THR A 87 12.37 -7.46 5.79
CA THR A 87 12.71 -8.89 5.73
C THR A 87 11.84 -9.75 6.63
N GLU A 88 11.15 -9.17 7.62
CA GLU A 88 10.29 -9.91 8.54
C GLU A 88 9.08 -9.07 8.98
N VAL A 89 7.95 -9.76 9.14
CA VAL A 89 6.76 -9.25 9.81
C VAL A 89 6.33 -10.28 10.85
N CYS A 90 6.26 -9.88 12.12
CA CYS A 90 5.85 -10.75 13.21
C CYS A 90 4.84 -10.06 14.13
N GLY A 91 4.24 -10.83 15.04
CA GLY A 91 3.20 -10.36 15.97
C GLY A 91 1.78 -10.56 15.46
N GLU A 92 0.87 -9.82 16.07
CA GLU A 92 -0.58 -9.88 15.86
C GLU A 92 -1.20 -8.49 15.73
N LYS A 93 -2.47 -8.43 15.31
CA LYS A 93 -3.17 -7.18 15.06
C LYS A 93 -3.13 -6.25 16.28
N GLY A 94 -2.71 -5.01 16.05
CA GLY A 94 -2.49 -4.01 17.10
C GLY A 94 -1.08 -4.00 17.72
N ASP A 95 -0.27 -5.04 17.50
CA ASP A 95 1.12 -5.11 17.99
C ASP A 95 2.03 -5.89 17.02
N PHE A 96 1.99 -5.51 15.75
CA PHE A 96 2.94 -6.02 14.76
C PHE A 96 4.30 -5.35 14.91
N GLU A 97 5.31 -6.06 14.44
CA GLU A 97 6.64 -5.54 14.18
C GLU A 97 7.06 -5.86 12.76
N VAL A 98 7.50 -4.83 12.03
CA VAL A 98 8.11 -4.94 10.70
C VAL A 98 9.57 -4.57 10.83
N SER A 99 10.46 -5.45 10.41
CA SER A 99 11.90 -5.26 10.57
C SER A 99 12.67 -5.55 9.28
N GLY A 100 13.86 -4.99 9.22
CA GLY A 100 14.83 -5.20 8.15
C GLY A 100 16.22 -4.79 8.62
N ALA A 101 17.17 -4.75 7.68
CA ALA A 101 18.53 -4.34 8.01
C ALA A 101 18.55 -2.89 8.55
N GLY A 102 18.88 -2.73 9.84
CA GLY A 102 19.06 -1.42 10.48
C GLY A 102 17.78 -0.71 10.90
N PHE A 103 16.60 -1.35 10.84
CA PHE A 103 15.37 -0.74 11.32
C PHE A 103 14.37 -1.74 11.90
N VAL A 104 13.53 -1.24 12.81
CA VAL A 104 12.37 -1.94 13.38
C VAL A 104 11.23 -0.93 13.52
N LYS A 105 10.03 -1.28 13.07
CA LYS A 105 8.81 -0.45 13.17
C LYS A 105 7.67 -1.23 13.80
N LYS A 106 7.05 -0.65 14.83
CA LYS A 106 5.79 -1.15 15.40
C LYS A 106 4.61 -0.70 14.54
N ALA A 107 3.60 -1.56 14.41
CA ALA A 107 2.41 -1.27 13.63
C ALA A 107 1.16 -1.89 14.27
N ASP A 108 0.01 -1.24 14.07
CA ASP A 108 -1.29 -1.84 14.35
C ASP A 108 -1.80 -2.61 13.13
N TYR A 109 -1.45 -2.12 11.93
CA TYR A 109 -1.78 -2.70 10.63
C TYR A 109 -0.56 -2.74 9.71
N VAL A 110 -0.47 -3.77 8.88
CA VAL A 110 0.56 -3.91 7.85
C VAL A 110 -0.08 -4.01 6.47
N ILE A 111 0.40 -3.19 5.53
CA ILE A 111 0.03 -3.26 4.12
C ILE A 111 1.24 -3.75 3.33
N VAL A 112 1.10 -4.87 2.63
CA VAL A 112 2.13 -5.44 1.76
C VAL A 112 1.83 -5.02 0.32
N ALA A 113 2.74 -4.26 -0.29
CA ALA A 113 2.60 -3.66 -1.62
C ALA A 113 3.87 -3.84 -2.48
N THR A 114 4.48 -5.02 -2.42
CA THR A 114 5.80 -5.32 -3.01
C THR A 114 5.80 -5.58 -4.52
N GLY A 115 4.65 -5.48 -5.18
CA GLY A 115 4.48 -5.85 -6.58
C GLY A 115 4.52 -7.37 -6.79
N ALA A 116 4.87 -7.82 -7.99
CA ALA A 116 4.81 -9.25 -8.36
C ALA A 116 6.16 -9.96 -8.48
N SER A 117 7.28 -9.24 -8.30
CA SER A 117 8.61 -9.80 -8.56
C SER A 117 9.05 -10.80 -7.50
N ALA A 118 8.84 -10.49 -6.23
CA ALA A 118 9.11 -11.38 -5.10
C ALA A 118 8.37 -10.88 -3.86
N CYS A 119 8.14 -11.77 -2.89
CA CYS A 119 7.69 -11.43 -1.55
C CYS A 119 8.48 -12.31 -0.56
N ASN A 120 9.72 -11.90 -0.28
CA ASN A 120 10.66 -12.66 0.56
C ASN A 120 10.65 -12.12 1.99
N ILE A 121 9.47 -12.05 2.60
CA ILE A 121 9.28 -11.49 3.94
C ILE A 121 8.92 -12.64 4.88
N LYS A 122 9.75 -12.85 5.89
CA LYS A 122 9.51 -13.84 6.93
C LYS A 122 8.22 -13.51 7.69
N GLY A 123 7.40 -14.53 7.95
CA GLY A 123 6.06 -14.40 8.50
C GLY A 123 4.94 -14.32 7.45
N LEU A 124 5.29 -14.26 6.16
CA LEU A 124 4.35 -14.23 5.03
C LEU A 124 4.53 -15.39 4.04
N GLU A 125 5.52 -16.26 4.23
CA GLU A 125 5.93 -17.28 3.26
C GLU A 125 4.80 -18.23 2.91
N SER A 126 3.99 -18.62 3.90
CA SER A 126 2.86 -19.53 3.72
C SER A 126 1.73 -18.97 2.87
N PHE A 127 1.72 -17.65 2.63
CA PHE A 127 0.72 -16.98 1.81
C PHE A 127 1.23 -16.72 0.40
N VAL A 128 2.51 -16.91 0.10
CA VAL A 128 3.06 -16.64 -1.23
C VAL A 128 2.60 -17.72 -2.21
N LYS A 129 2.00 -17.30 -3.33
CA LYS A 129 1.56 -18.19 -4.41
C LYS A 129 1.93 -17.63 -5.79
N PRO A 130 1.93 -18.46 -6.85
CA PRO A 130 2.15 -17.97 -8.22
C PRO A 130 1.09 -16.96 -8.65
N HIS A 131 1.52 -15.90 -9.32
CA HIS A 131 0.61 -14.90 -9.89
C HIS A 131 0.07 -15.39 -11.25
N THR A 132 -1.23 -15.63 -11.33
CA THR A 132 -1.85 -16.25 -12.53
C THR A 132 -2.35 -15.25 -13.58
N LEU A 133 -2.53 -13.97 -13.22
CA LEU A 133 -2.95 -12.90 -14.16
C LEU A 133 -1.76 -12.16 -14.80
N MET A 134 -0.69 -12.88 -15.14
CA MET A 134 0.49 -12.33 -15.79
C MET A 134 1.05 -13.32 -16.82
N PRO A 135 1.52 -12.85 -18.00
CA PRO A 135 2.14 -13.72 -19.01
C PRO A 135 3.57 -14.12 -18.63
N LYS A 136 4.25 -13.31 -17.80
CA LYS A 136 5.65 -13.55 -17.41
C LYS A 136 5.72 -14.63 -16.32
N PRO A 137 6.48 -15.72 -16.51
CA PRO A 137 6.63 -16.76 -15.50
C PRO A 137 7.40 -16.26 -14.28
N GLY A 138 7.28 -16.99 -13.16
CA GLY A 138 8.03 -16.72 -11.92
C GLY A 138 7.55 -15.50 -11.13
N LYS A 139 6.37 -14.95 -11.46
CA LYS A 139 5.74 -13.87 -10.70
C LYS A 139 4.90 -14.44 -9.56
N VAL A 140 4.80 -13.68 -8.46
CA VAL A 140 4.11 -14.09 -7.24
C VAL A 140 3.06 -13.07 -6.80
N CYS A 141 2.07 -13.54 -6.05
CA CYS A 141 1.15 -12.72 -5.27
C CYS A 141 0.94 -13.39 -3.90
N LEU A 142 0.24 -12.70 -3.00
CA LEU A 142 -0.21 -13.26 -1.74
C LEU A 142 -1.59 -13.90 -1.92
N GLU A 143 -1.80 -15.00 -1.22
CA GLU A 143 -3.12 -15.53 -0.94
C GLU A 143 -3.85 -14.55 -0.03
N VAL A 144 -5.03 -14.13 -0.50
CA VAL A 144 -5.88 -13.17 0.19
C VAL A 144 -7.31 -13.67 0.21
N SER A 145 -8.06 -13.25 1.23
CA SER A 145 -9.49 -13.43 1.36
C SER A 145 -10.21 -12.09 1.29
N GLY A 146 -11.44 -12.10 0.77
CA GLY A 146 -12.30 -10.91 0.70
C GLY A 146 -11.59 -9.67 0.16
N ARG A 147 -11.59 -8.60 0.94
CA ARG A 147 -11.08 -7.26 0.61
C ARG A 147 -9.55 -7.16 0.78
N ASN A 148 -8.82 -8.05 0.11
CA ASN A 148 -7.34 -8.16 0.13
C ASN A 148 -6.72 -8.53 1.49
N VAL A 149 -7.45 -9.23 2.36
CA VAL A 149 -6.95 -9.65 3.69
C VAL A 149 -6.03 -10.84 3.53
N VAL A 150 -4.76 -10.71 3.94
CA VAL A 150 -3.80 -11.82 4.00
C VAL A 150 -4.03 -12.63 5.28
N LYS A 151 -4.05 -11.91 6.42
CA LYS A 151 -4.51 -12.40 7.72
C LYS A 151 -5.00 -11.20 8.54
N ASP A 152 -5.60 -11.43 9.70
CA ASP A 152 -6.13 -10.34 10.52
C ASP A 152 -5.06 -9.27 10.78
N GLY A 153 -5.37 -8.01 10.46
CA GLY A 153 -4.43 -6.87 10.56
C GLY A 153 -3.35 -6.76 9.45
N ILE A 154 -3.22 -7.74 8.55
CA ILE A 154 -2.29 -7.70 7.41
C ILE A 154 -3.03 -7.80 6.08
N TYR A 155 -2.79 -6.83 5.20
CA TYR A 155 -3.47 -6.71 3.92
C TYR A 155 -2.47 -6.65 2.78
N ALA A 156 -2.83 -7.21 1.63
CA ALA A 156 -2.10 -7.00 0.38
C ALA A 156 -2.65 -5.76 -0.34
N ALA A 157 -1.84 -5.05 -1.11
CA ALA A 157 -2.26 -3.91 -1.91
C ALA A 157 -1.51 -3.84 -3.24
N GLY A 158 -2.21 -3.40 -4.29
CA GLY A 158 -1.63 -3.38 -5.63
C GLY A 158 -1.41 -4.79 -6.18
N ILE A 159 -0.43 -4.97 -7.06
CA ILE A 159 -0.28 -6.24 -7.81
C ILE A 159 -0.03 -7.44 -6.90
N VAL A 160 0.62 -7.28 -5.73
CA VAL A 160 0.84 -8.39 -4.80
C VAL A 160 -0.46 -8.97 -4.23
N SER A 161 -1.61 -8.27 -4.34
CA SER A 161 -2.93 -8.82 -4.00
C SER A 161 -3.48 -9.82 -5.03
N GLY A 162 -2.81 -9.98 -6.18
CA GLY A 162 -3.23 -10.88 -7.26
C GLY A 162 -4.14 -10.26 -8.31
N VAL A 163 -4.36 -8.94 -8.28
CA VAL A 163 -5.06 -8.22 -9.35
C VAL A 163 -4.26 -8.19 -10.65
N THR A 164 -4.94 -8.02 -11.78
CA THR A 164 -4.31 -7.88 -13.11
C THR A 164 -3.23 -6.79 -13.12
N THR A 165 -2.13 -7.05 -13.82
CA THR A 165 -0.95 -6.16 -13.89
C THR A 165 -1.19 -4.87 -14.69
N MET A 166 -1.97 -3.94 -14.13
CA MET A 166 -2.24 -2.62 -14.69
C MET A 166 -2.14 -1.55 -13.59
N VAL A 167 -1.70 -0.34 -13.93
CA VAL A 167 -1.55 0.77 -12.96
C VAL A 167 -2.89 1.09 -12.27
N ALA A 168 -3.98 1.24 -13.04
CA ALA A 168 -5.30 1.49 -12.49
C ALA A 168 -5.82 0.32 -11.62
N CYS A 169 -5.54 -0.93 -11.98
CA CYS A 169 -5.88 -2.08 -11.15
C CYS A 169 -5.10 -2.08 -9.83
N ALA A 170 -3.81 -1.72 -9.87
CA ALA A 170 -2.99 -1.60 -8.67
C ALA A 170 -3.52 -0.50 -7.72
N MET A 171 -3.88 0.66 -8.27
CA MET A 171 -4.48 1.76 -7.53
C MET A 171 -5.83 1.37 -6.92
N GLY A 172 -6.70 0.70 -7.69
CA GLY A 172 -7.99 0.23 -7.23
C GLY A 172 -7.87 -0.80 -6.10
N SER A 173 -6.98 -1.79 -6.25
CA SER A 173 -6.67 -2.76 -5.19
C SER A 173 -6.18 -2.08 -3.93
N ALA A 174 -5.23 -1.14 -4.04
CA ALA A 174 -4.71 -0.40 -2.91
C ALA A 174 -5.76 0.47 -2.20
N THR A 175 -6.65 1.09 -2.98
CA THR A 175 -7.80 1.84 -2.45
C THR A 175 -8.72 0.93 -1.66
N GLU A 176 -9.04 -0.24 -2.20
CA GLU A 176 -9.89 -1.24 -1.53
C GLU A 176 -9.25 -1.72 -0.21
N THR A 177 -7.94 -1.94 -0.20
CA THR A 177 -7.19 -2.30 1.03
C THR A 177 -7.30 -1.22 2.11
N ALA A 178 -7.11 0.05 1.75
CA ALA A 178 -7.27 1.14 2.70
C ALA A 178 -8.71 1.23 3.23
N CYS A 179 -9.72 1.07 2.36
CA CYS A 179 -11.12 1.04 2.77
C CYS A 179 -11.46 -0.17 3.67
N ALA A 180 -10.81 -1.31 3.45
CA ALA A 180 -10.95 -2.49 4.30
C ALA A 180 -10.40 -2.23 5.70
N ILE A 181 -9.22 -1.62 5.82
CA ILE A 181 -8.64 -1.21 7.12
C ILE A 181 -9.55 -0.19 7.83
N LEU A 182 -10.08 0.80 7.12
CA LEU A 182 -11.00 1.78 7.69
C LEU A 182 -12.28 1.12 8.23
N SER A 183 -12.82 0.14 7.50
CA SER A 183 -13.98 -0.64 7.93
C SER A 183 -13.66 -1.50 9.16
N ASP A 184 -12.49 -2.11 9.17
CA ASP A 184 -12.02 -2.92 10.28
C ASP A 184 -11.83 -2.08 11.57
N ILE A 185 -11.25 -0.88 11.45
CA ILE A 185 -11.15 0.09 12.56
C ILE A 185 -12.52 0.49 13.10
N ALA A 186 -13.51 0.66 12.21
CA ALA A 186 -14.87 1.03 12.58
C ALA A 186 -15.70 -0.13 13.15
N GLY A 187 -15.23 -1.38 13.07
CA GLY A 187 -15.99 -2.58 13.43
C GLY A 187 -17.16 -2.87 12.48
N GLY A 188 -17.15 -2.33 11.26
CA GLY A 188 -18.24 -2.43 10.28
C GLY A 188 -17.92 -1.68 8.99
N ILE A 189 -18.83 -1.69 8.00
CA ILE A 189 -18.56 -1.00 6.73
C ILE A 189 -18.43 0.51 6.96
N ALA A 190 -17.24 1.04 6.64
CA ALA A 190 -16.96 2.47 6.70
C ALA A 190 -16.80 3.05 5.29
N VAL A 191 -17.41 4.22 5.07
CA VAL A 191 -17.28 5.00 3.83
C VAL A 191 -16.82 6.39 4.22
N ILE A 192 -15.59 6.74 3.84
CA ILE A 192 -14.99 8.04 4.16
C ILE A 192 -14.92 8.86 2.88
N HIS A 193 -15.91 9.74 2.71
CA HIS A 193 -15.99 10.66 1.57
C HIS A 193 -15.98 12.11 2.04
N ASP A 194 -15.41 12.97 1.20
CA ASP A 194 -15.52 14.40 1.34
C ASP A 194 -16.74 14.91 0.59
N PHE A 195 -17.48 15.83 1.21
CA PHE A 195 -18.43 16.69 0.49
C PHE A 195 -17.75 18.00 0.09
N LYS A 196 -18.32 18.67 -0.91
CA LYS A 196 -17.82 19.97 -1.39
C LYS A 196 -17.70 20.96 -0.23
N GLY A 197 -16.51 21.49 -0.01
CA GLY A 197 -16.22 22.44 1.08
C GLY A 197 -15.91 21.83 2.44
N SER A 198 -15.85 20.49 2.57
CA SER A 198 -15.55 19.82 3.85
C SER A 198 -14.09 19.90 4.30
N ARG A 199 -13.17 20.28 3.42
CA ARG A 199 -11.76 20.55 3.75
C ARG A 199 -11.56 22.07 3.83
N LYS A 200 -11.03 22.55 4.96
CA LYS A 200 -10.53 23.93 5.03
C LYS A 200 -9.28 24.01 4.16
N ALA A 201 -9.26 24.98 3.24
CA ALA A 201 -8.13 25.25 2.36
C ALA A 201 -6.89 25.66 3.16
#